data_AF-E3JXM4-F1
#
_entry.id   AF-E3JXM4-F1
#
_cell.length_a   1.000
_cell.length_b   1.000
_cell.length_c   1.000
_cell.angle_alpha   90.00
_cell.angle_beta   90.00
_cell.angle_gamma   90.00
#
_symmetry.space_group_name_H-M   'P 1'
#
loop_
_entity.id
_entity.type
_entity.pdbx_description
1 polymer ?
#
loop_
_entity_poly.entity_id
_entity_poly.type
_entity_poly.pdbx_seq_one_letter_code
_entity_poly.pdbx_strand_id
1 'polypeptide(L)'
;MLARPPTGRGKIQELLERKLPCPGSANRCSGKVYWQHCEGTKCRIDIHKTGWGLLRHKGLHNHPWPNSKKPDPLACSDLVAEIKKNPKATALQLKIGTTGSDKNLSSITDIHESFGNADRARYYRRQILNDIKEDTDKKGGGGDKFLHDMFQWDWLSCLTFFSL
;
A
#
# COMPACT_ATOMS: atom_id res chain seq x y z
N MET A 1 4.76 12.03 -15.53
CA MET A 1 4.08 11.33 -14.41
C MET A 1 2.59 11.60 -14.52
N LEU A 2 1.75 10.57 -14.51
CA LEU A 2 0.29 10.73 -14.62
C LEU A 2 -0.31 10.76 -13.21
N ALA A 3 -0.69 11.96 -12.77
CA ALA A 3 -1.28 12.17 -11.47
C ALA A 3 -2.78 11.87 -11.48
N ARG A 4 -3.29 11.34 -10.36
CA ARG A 4 -4.73 11.14 -10.16
C ARG A 4 -5.41 12.51 -9.99
N PRO A 5 -6.51 12.80 -10.70
CA PRO A 5 -7.24 14.03 -10.51
C PRO A 5 -7.89 14.06 -9.12
N PRO A 6 -8.02 15.24 -8.50
CA PRO A 6 -8.78 15.37 -7.26
C PRO A 6 -10.27 15.09 -7.51
N THR A 7 -10.90 14.35 -6.60
CA THR A 7 -12.30 13.90 -6.74
C THR A 7 -13.32 14.84 -6.09
N GLY A 8 -12.87 15.81 -5.30
CA GLY A 8 -13.75 16.79 -4.66
C GLY A 8 -14.37 17.77 -5.66
N ARG A 9 -15.62 18.17 -5.43
CA ARG A 9 -16.31 19.17 -6.27
C ARG A 9 -15.49 20.47 -6.31
N GLY A 10 -15.25 21.01 -7.51
CA GLY A 10 -14.47 22.23 -7.73
C GLY A 10 -12.94 22.08 -7.58
N LYS A 11 -12.44 20.96 -7.07
CA LYS A 11 -11.00 20.80 -6.78
C LYS A 11 -10.09 20.73 -8.01
N ILE A 12 -10.63 20.30 -9.15
CA ILE A 12 -9.88 20.29 -10.41
C ILE A 12 -9.61 21.73 -10.86
N GLN A 13 -10.63 22.59 -10.81
CA GLN A 13 -10.52 23.99 -11.18
C GLN A 13 -9.53 24.73 -10.28
N GLU A 14 -9.66 24.55 -8.96
CA GLU A 14 -8.71 25.10 -7.96
C GLU A 14 -7.26 24.67 -8.25
N LEU A 15 -7.05 23.41 -8.65
CA LEU A 15 -5.72 22.90 -8.97
C LEU A 15 -5.12 23.56 -10.23
N LEU A 16 -5.94 23.77 -11.25
CA LEU A 16 -5.52 24.40 -12.51
C LEU A 16 -5.23 25.90 -12.32
N GLU A 17 -6.02 26.59 -11.50
CA GLU A 17 -5.81 28.01 -11.16
C GLU A 17 -4.48 28.27 -10.44
N ARG A 18 -4.02 27.30 -9.64
CA ARG A 18 -2.71 27.36 -8.97
C ARG A 18 -1.51 27.25 -9.93
N LYS A 19 -1.72 26.87 -11.20
CA LYS A 19 -0.69 26.75 -12.24
C LYS A 19 0.57 26.02 -11.77
N LEU A 20 0.37 24.91 -11.06
CA LEU A 20 1.48 24.16 -10.45
C LEU A 20 2.46 23.63 -11.51
N PRO A 21 3.77 23.71 -11.25
CA PRO A 21 4.78 23.10 -12.12
C PRO A 21 4.67 21.57 -12.06
N CYS A 22 5.18 20.90 -13.09
CA CYS A 22 5.22 19.44 -13.13
C CYS A 22 6.06 18.88 -11.96
N PRO A 23 5.44 18.14 -11.01
CA PRO A 23 6.18 17.61 -9.86
C PRO A 23 7.07 16.41 -10.24
N GLY A 24 6.73 15.72 -11.33
CA GLY A 24 7.36 14.46 -11.75
C GLY A 24 8.79 14.60 -12.28
N SER A 25 9.36 15.80 -12.29
CA SER A 25 10.74 16.03 -12.76
C SER A 25 11.58 16.81 -11.77
N ALA A 26 11.19 16.90 -10.49
CA ALA A 26 11.92 17.65 -9.47
C ALA A 26 12.30 19.08 -9.94
N ASN A 27 11.32 19.81 -10.49
CA ASN A 27 11.47 21.13 -11.11
C ASN A 27 12.35 21.21 -12.38
N ARG A 28 12.82 20.09 -12.95
CA ARG A 28 13.55 20.06 -14.24
C ARG A 28 12.63 20.20 -15.45
N CYS A 29 11.34 19.95 -15.29
CA CYS A 29 10.35 20.12 -16.34
C CYS A 29 9.71 21.50 -16.20
N SER A 30 9.83 22.32 -17.26
CA SER A 30 9.16 23.62 -17.38
C SER A 30 7.67 23.51 -17.71
N GLY A 31 7.17 22.29 -17.94
CA GLY A 31 5.78 22.01 -18.26
C GLY A 31 4.84 22.28 -17.08
N LYS A 32 3.63 22.77 -17.41
CA LYS A 32 2.54 22.95 -16.45
C LYS A 32 1.67 21.71 -16.40
N VAL A 33 1.10 21.45 -15.23
CA VAL A 33 0.08 20.40 -15.09
C VAL A 33 -1.19 20.87 -15.79
N TYR A 34 -1.75 20.00 -16.63
CA TYR A 34 -3.05 20.20 -17.26
C TYR A 34 -3.97 19.02 -16.94
N TRP A 35 -5.28 19.26 -17.02
CA TRP A 35 -6.26 18.21 -16.82
C TRP A 35 -6.62 17.58 -18.16
N GLN A 36 -6.42 16.27 -18.26
CA GLN A 36 -6.93 15.48 -19.38
C GLN A 36 -8.35 15.00 -19.02
N HIS A 37 -9.34 15.60 -19.66
CA HIS A 37 -10.73 15.24 -19.46
C HIS A 37 -11.01 13.82 -19.99
N CYS A 38 -11.83 13.05 -19.26
CA CYS A 38 -12.29 11.76 -19.72
C CYS A 38 -13.61 11.92 -20.47
N GLU A 39 -13.60 11.68 -21.78
CA GLU A 39 -14.79 11.76 -22.62
C GLU A 39 -15.35 10.37 -22.91
N GLY A 40 -16.66 10.29 -23.14
CA GLY A 40 -17.31 9.05 -23.59
C GLY A 40 -17.50 7.98 -22.53
N THR A 41 -17.13 8.21 -21.26
CA THR A 41 -17.39 7.28 -20.15
C THR A 41 -18.41 7.84 -19.16
N LYS A 42 -19.21 6.95 -18.58
CA LYS A 42 -20.19 7.26 -17.53
C LYS A 42 -20.08 6.21 -16.43
N CYS A 43 -20.06 6.66 -15.19
CA CYS A 43 -19.99 5.82 -14.01
C CYS A 43 -21.11 6.21 -13.04
N ARG A 44 -21.82 5.21 -12.49
CA ARG A 44 -22.94 5.40 -11.56
C ARG A 44 -22.86 4.34 -10.47
N ILE A 45 -23.11 4.74 -9.22
CA ILE A 45 -23.26 3.82 -8.09
C ILE A 45 -24.72 3.87 -7.66
N ASP A 46 -25.41 2.74 -7.77
CA ASP A 46 -26.78 2.57 -7.28
C ASP A 46 -26.76 1.94 -5.91
N ILE A 47 -27.22 2.66 -4.89
CA ILE A 47 -27.26 2.16 -3.51
C ILE A 47 -28.63 1.52 -3.26
N HIS A 48 -28.63 0.24 -2.92
CA HIS A 48 -29.82 -0.49 -2.51
C HIS A 48 -30.22 -0.14 -1.08
N LYS A 49 -31.52 -0.26 -0.74
CA LYS A 49 -32.07 0.08 0.59
C LYS A 49 -31.42 -0.70 1.74
N THR A 50 -30.96 -1.92 1.48
CA THR A 50 -30.27 -2.76 2.48
C THR A 50 -28.76 -2.51 2.55
N GLY A 51 -28.25 -1.48 1.86
CA GLY A 51 -26.87 -0.97 2.02
C GLY A 51 -25.83 -1.46 1.01
N TRP A 52 -26.12 -2.44 0.16
CA TRP A 52 -25.20 -2.82 -0.93
C TRP A 52 -25.29 -1.85 -2.11
N GLY A 53 -24.15 -1.61 -2.77
CA GLY A 53 -24.04 -0.72 -3.91
C GLY A 53 -23.72 -1.46 -5.21
N LEU A 54 -24.41 -1.12 -6.31
CA LEU A 54 -24.12 -1.62 -7.64
C LEU A 54 -23.39 -0.54 -8.45
N LEU A 55 -22.13 -0.81 -8.78
CA LEU A 55 -21.33 0.04 -9.68
C LEU A 55 -21.65 -0.32 -11.13
N ARG A 56 -22.12 0.66 -11.90
CA ARG A 56 -22.35 0.54 -13.35
C ARG A 56 -21.41 1.48 -14.08
N HIS A 57 -20.70 0.93 -15.06
CA HIS A 57 -19.82 1.67 -15.96
C HIS A 57 -20.26 1.45 -17.41
N LYS A 58 -20.20 2.50 -18.22
CA LYS A 58 -20.43 2.44 -19.66
C LYS A 58 -19.40 3.33 -20.36
N GLY A 59 -18.86 2.84 -21.46
CA GLY A 59 -17.93 3.58 -22.33
C GLY A 59 -16.50 3.04 -22.27
N LEU A 60 -15.60 3.68 -23.00
CA LEU A 60 -14.18 3.30 -23.08
C LEU A 60 -13.30 4.50 -22.70
N HIS A 61 -12.28 4.25 -21.87
CA HIS A 61 -11.31 5.27 -21.49
C HIS A 61 -10.25 5.41 -22.59
N ASN A 62 -10.33 6.46 -23.40
CA ASN A 62 -9.31 6.80 -24.40
C ASN A 62 -8.31 7.85 -23.89
N HIS A 63 -7.79 7.61 -22.70
CA HIS A 63 -6.71 8.40 -22.12
C HIS A 63 -5.85 7.46 -21.28
N PRO A 64 -4.57 7.78 -21.05
CA PRO A 64 -3.72 6.95 -20.22
C PRO A 64 -4.25 6.93 -18.78
N TRP A 65 -4.13 5.77 -18.14
CA TRP A 65 -4.53 5.63 -16.74
C TRP A 65 -3.53 6.34 -15.84
N PRO A 66 -3.98 7.05 -14.80
CA PRO A 66 -3.08 7.58 -13.80
C PRO A 66 -2.38 6.42 -13.07
N ASN A 67 -1.19 6.69 -12.50
CA ASN A 67 -0.49 5.71 -11.69
C ASN A 67 -1.43 5.18 -10.59
N SER A 68 -1.32 3.90 -10.24
CA SER A 68 -2.12 3.28 -9.18
C SER A 68 -1.67 3.79 -7.80
N LYS A 69 -2.62 3.96 -6.87
CA LYS A 69 -2.24 4.43 -5.51
C LYS A 69 -1.60 3.28 -4.76
N LYS A 70 -2.11 2.08 -4.99
CA LYS A 70 -1.60 0.85 -4.43
C LYS A 70 -0.43 0.36 -5.29
N PRO A 71 0.62 -0.22 -4.67
CA PRO A 71 1.64 -0.94 -5.41
C PRO A 71 0.99 -2.10 -6.15
N ASP A 72 1.49 -2.38 -7.34
CA ASP A 72 1.13 -3.56 -8.11
C ASP A 72 1.71 -4.85 -7.49
N PRO A 73 1.22 -6.04 -7.89
CA PRO A 73 1.71 -7.31 -7.34
C PRO A 73 3.21 -7.56 -7.55
N LEU A 74 3.81 -7.05 -8.63
CA LEU A 74 5.25 -7.21 -8.89
C LEU A 74 6.06 -6.35 -7.91
N ALA A 75 5.68 -5.08 -7.73
CA ALA A 75 6.27 -4.21 -6.72
C ALA A 75 6.14 -4.77 -5.28
N CYS A 76 5.03 -5.43 -4.97
CA CYS A 76 4.89 -6.16 -3.70
C CYS A 76 5.87 -7.33 -3.59
N SER A 77 6.08 -8.07 -4.68
CA SER A 77 7.02 -9.21 -4.73
C SER A 77 8.47 -8.74 -4.55
N ASP A 78 8.85 -7.63 -5.19
CA ASP A 78 10.16 -7.02 -5.04
C ASP A 78 10.38 -6.52 -3.60
N LEU A 79 9.35 -5.94 -2.98
CA LEU A 79 9.40 -5.56 -1.57
C LEU A 79 9.61 -6.78 -0.66
N VAL A 80 8.97 -7.91 -0.94
CA VAL A 80 9.19 -9.16 -0.21
C VAL A 80 10.65 -9.61 -0.33
N ALA A 81 11.22 -9.57 -1.55
CA ALA A 81 12.62 -9.91 -1.78
C ALA A 81 13.56 -9.00 -0.99
N GLU A 82 13.28 -7.70 -0.94
CA GLU A 82 14.09 -6.73 -0.19
C GLU A 82 14.01 -6.95 1.32
N ILE A 83 12.81 -7.19 1.86
CA ILE A 83 12.62 -7.48 3.30
C ILE A 83 13.28 -8.81 3.68
N LYS A 84 13.27 -9.82 2.81
CA LYS A 84 13.94 -11.11 3.07
C LYS A 84 15.45 -10.97 3.23
N LYS A 85 16.09 -10.00 2.54
CA LYS A 85 17.54 -9.73 2.70
C LYS A 85 17.87 -9.23 4.12
N ASN A 86 17.00 -8.39 4.69
CA ASN A 86 17.17 -7.87 6.05
C ASN A 86 15.82 -7.72 6.78
N PRO A 87 15.29 -8.81 7.38
CA PRO A 87 13.98 -8.78 8.02
C PRO A 87 13.94 -7.88 9.27
N LYS A 88 15.10 -7.61 9.88
CA LYS A 88 15.23 -6.74 11.05
C LYS A 88 15.17 -5.25 10.69
N ALA A 89 15.42 -4.89 9.43
CA ALA A 89 15.34 -3.49 8.98
C ALA A 89 13.94 -2.92 9.23
N THR A 90 13.88 -1.74 9.84
CA THR A 90 12.64 -0.99 10.02
C THR A 90 12.17 -0.40 8.70
N ALA A 91 10.87 -0.07 8.59
CA ALA A 91 10.34 0.59 7.40
C ALA A 91 11.04 1.92 7.08
N LEU A 92 11.52 2.63 8.10
CA LEU A 92 12.29 3.87 7.93
C LEU A 92 13.68 3.58 7.35
N GLN A 93 14.38 2.56 7.86
CA GLN A 93 15.68 2.13 7.33
C GLN A 93 15.56 1.64 5.87
N LEU A 94 14.52 0.88 5.55
CA LEU A 94 14.23 0.44 4.19
C LEU A 94 13.94 1.60 3.22
N LYS A 95 13.35 2.70 3.74
CA LYS A 95 13.08 3.92 2.97
C LYS A 95 14.32 4.80 2.77
N ILE A 96 15.18 4.92 3.78
CA ILE A 96 16.38 5.77 3.69
C ILE A 96 17.49 5.04 2.91
N GLY A 97 17.47 3.71 2.89
CA GLY A 97 18.57 2.90 2.39
C GLY A 97 19.65 2.69 3.47
N THR A 98 20.62 1.82 3.17
CA THR A 98 21.75 1.59 4.08
C THR A 98 22.90 2.54 3.73
N THR A 99 23.34 3.36 4.68
CA THR A 99 24.52 4.23 4.53
C THR A 99 25.79 3.41 4.77
N GLY A 100 26.22 2.64 3.77
CA GLY A 100 27.49 1.90 3.76
C GLY A 100 28.18 2.08 2.40
N SER A 101 29.52 2.18 2.42
CA SER A 101 30.37 2.78 1.38
C SER A 101 30.26 2.28 -0.05
N ASP A 102 29.59 1.16 -0.34
CA ASP A 102 29.68 0.52 -1.68
C ASP A 102 28.37 -0.03 -2.27
N LYS A 103 27.20 0.44 -1.84
CA LYS A 103 25.95 -0.07 -2.42
C LYS A 103 25.01 1.05 -2.83
N ASN A 104 24.68 1.03 -4.12
CA ASN A 104 23.53 1.66 -4.75
C ASN A 104 22.39 1.76 -3.73
N LEU A 105 21.97 2.98 -3.38
CA LEU A 105 20.95 3.25 -2.36
C LEU A 105 19.59 2.80 -2.91
N SER A 106 19.37 1.49 -3.02
CA SER A 106 18.09 0.94 -3.45
C SER A 106 17.10 1.17 -2.30
N SER A 107 16.35 2.26 -2.40
CA SER A 107 15.27 2.54 -1.47
C SER A 107 14.03 1.77 -1.92
N ILE A 108 13.19 1.36 -0.97
CA ILE A 108 11.86 0.85 -1.31
C ILE A 108 11.02 1.87 -2.09
N THR A 109 11.38 3.17 -2.08
CA THR A 109 10.72 4.17 -2.92
C THR A 109 10.96 3.98 -4.40
N ASP A 110 12.07 3.35 -4.77
CA ASP A 110 12.44 3.08 -6.16
C ASP A 110 11.64 1.89 -6.71
N ILE A 111 11.19 0.99 -5.83
CA ILE A 111 10.29 -0.12 -6.17
C ILE A 111 8.90 0.42 -6.55
N HIS A 112 8.32 1.28 -5.70
CA HIS A 112 7.04 1.91 -6.00
C HIS A 112 6.83 3.20 -5.19
N GLU A 113 6.25 4.23 -5.83
CA GLU A 113 5.99 5.55 -5.23
C GLU A 113 5.27 5.47 -3.87
N SER A 114 4.39 4.47 -3.72
CA SER A 114 3.55 4.32 -2.54
C SER A 114 4.33 3.97 -1.28
N PHE A 115 5.52 3.39 -1.40
CA PHE A 115 6.38 3.03 -0.28
C PHE A 115 7.13 4.24 0.30
N GLY A 116 7.09 5.39 -0.38
CA GLY A 116 7.51 6.67 0.20
C GLY A 116 6.64 7.10 1.39
N ASN A 117 5.40 6.61 1.49
CA ASN A 117 4.57 6.80 2.67
C ASN A 117 4.98 5.82 3.78
N ALA A 118 5.43 6.37 4.92
CA ALA A 118 5.97 5.58 6.03
C ALA A 118 4.94 4.64 6.67
N ASP A 119 3.70 5.08 6.86
CA ASP A 119 2.63 4.23 7.41
C ASP A 119 2.34 3.05 6.51
N ARG A 120 2.30 3.31 5.21
CA ARG A 120 2.04 2.27 4.23
C ARG A 120 3.18 1.27 4.12
N ALA A 121 4.43 1.74 4.14
CA ALA A 121 5.60 0.87 4.19
C ALA A 121 5.58 -0.01 5.45
N ARG A 122 5.23 0.56 6.61
CA ARG A 122 5.04 -0.19 7.86
C ARG A 122 3.95 -1.26 7.75
N TYR A 123 2.82 -0.93 7.12
CA TYR A 123 1.71 -1.85 6.92
C TYR A 123 2.15 -3.06 6.11
N TYR A 124 2.71 -2.86 4.91
CA TYR A 124 3.13 -3.96 4.06
C TYR A 124 4.26 -4.78 4.68
N ARG A 125 5.23 -4.14 5.34
CA ARG A 125 6.27 -4.85 6.08
C ARG A 125 5.69 -5.78 7.16
N ARG A 126 4.66 -5.33 7.89
CA ARG A 126 4.01 -6.16 8.91
C ARG A 126 3.34 -7.38 8.30
N GLN A 127 2.59 -7.19 7.21
CA GLN A 127 1.95 -8.29 6.46
C GLN A 127 2.99 -9.31 6.01
N ILE A 128 4.05 -8.85 5.33
CA ILE A 128 5.11 -9.71 4.81
C ILE A 128 5.83 -10.48 5.93
N LEU A 129 6.09 -9.85 7.09
CA LEU A 129 6.70 -10.54 8.23
C LEU A 129 5.77 -11.57 8.87
N ASN A 130 4.47 -11.33 8.87
CA ASN A 130 3.50 -12.32 9.34
C ASN A 130 3.47 -13.52 8.39
N ASP A 131 3.43 -13.27 7.07
CA ASP A 131 3.46 -14.33 6.05
C ASP A 131 4.73 -15.19 6.17
N ILE A 132 5.90 -14.55 6.34
CA ILE A 132 7.17 -15.27 6.54
C ILE A 132 7.14 -16.13 7.82
N LYS A 133 6.55 -15.61 8.92
CA LYS A 133 6.44 -16.37 10.18
C LYS A 133 5.49 -17.56 10.03
N GLU A 134 4.33 -17.36 9.40
CA GLU A 134 3.39 -18.44 9.12
C GLU A 134 4.02 -19.55 8.26
N ASP A 135 4.81 -19.20 7.24
CA ASP A 135 5.52 -20.17 6.42
C ASP A 135 6.58 -20.95 7.21
N THR A 136 7.22 -20.34 8.21
CA THR A 136 8.15 -21.04 9.11
C THR A 136 7.42 -21.93 10.12
N ASP A 137 6.28 -21.48 10.64
CA ASP A 137 5.45 -22.24 11.59
C ASP A 137 4.81 -23.47 10.92
N LYS A 138 4.39 -23.36 9.65
CA LYS A 138 3.87 -24.50 8.87
C LYS A 138 4.92 -25.59 8.60
N LYS A 139 6.22 -25.29 8.79
CA LYS A 139 7.33 -26.25 8.70
C LYS A 139 7.74 -26.86 10.04
N GLY A 140 7.20 -26.37 11.16
CA GLY A 140 7.42 -26.93 12.50
C GLY A 140 6.18 -27.66 13.01
N GLY A 141 6.25 -28.98 13.11
CA GLY A 141 5.28 -29.92 13.71
C GLY A 141 3.96 -29.33 14.23
N GLY A 142 2.93 -29.31 13.37
CA GLY A 142 1.63 -28.66 13.61
C GLY A 142 0.69 -29.31 14.65
N GLY A 143 1.18 -30.20 15.52
CA GLY A 143 0.36 -30.82 16.58
C GLY A 143 0.50 -30.11 17.93
N ASP A 144 1.74 -29.81 18.34
CA ASP A 144 2.03 -29.38 19.72
C ASP A 144 1.66 -27.92 19.97
N LYS A 145 1.69 -27.07 18.93
CA LYS A 145 1.32 -25.65 19.05
C LYS A 145 -0.16 -25.46 19.37
N PHE A 146 -1.03 -26.30 18.78
CA PHE A 146 -2.46 -26.30 19.12
C PHE A 146 -2.70 -26.72 20.57
N LEU A 147 -2.01 -27.76 21.04
CA LEU A 147 -2.10 -28.19 22.44
C LEU A 147 -1.57 -27.11 23.39
N HIS A 148 -0.48 -26.45 23.05
CA HIS A 148 0.11 -25.38 23.85
C HIS A 148 -0.81 -24.15 23.92
N ASP A 149 -1.41 -23.74 22.79
CA ASP A 149 -2.39 -22.65 22.75
C ASP A 149 -3.64 -23.01 23.57
N MET A 150 -4.10 -24.27 23.49
CA MET A 150 -5.23 -24.76 24.31
C MET A 150 -4.92 -24.71 25.81
N PHE A 151 -3.73 -25.17 26.24
CA PHE A 151 -3.30 -25.08 27.64
C PHE A 151 -3.12 -23.64 28.12
N GLN A 152 -2.63 -22.76 27.25
CA GLN A 152 -2.48 -21.34 27.58
C GLN A 152 -3.84 -20.65 27.76
N TRP A 153 -4.84 -21.00 26.95
CA TRP A 153 -6.20 -20.48 27.09
C TRP A 153 -6.88 -21.01 28.36
N ASP A 154 -6.70 -22.30 28.67
CA ASP A 154 -7.20 -22.92 29.90
C ASP A 154 -6.61 -22.22 31.14
N TRP A 155 -5.29 -22.02 31.17
CA TRP A 155 -4.63 -21.31 32.26
C TRP A 155 -5.14 -19.86 32.42
N LEU A 156 -5.27 -19.10 31.34
CA LEU A 156 -5.80 -17.73 31.39
C LEU A 156 -7.27 -17.68 31.84
N SER A 157 -8.07 -18.69 31.50
CA SER A 157 -9.46 -18.82 31.95
C SER A 157 -9.57 -19.24 33.42
N CYS A 158 -8.61 -20.01 33.94
CA CYS A 158 -8.57 -20.43 35.35
C CYS A 158 -8.16 -19.29 36.29
N LEU A 159 -7.30 -18.36 35.84
CA LEU A 159 -6.86 -17.20 36.63
C LEU A 159 -7.92 -16.09 36.78
N THR A 160 -9.02 -16.15 36.04
CA THR A 160 -10.13 -15.18 36.16
C THR A 160 -11.29 -15.66 37.03
N PHE A 161 -11.28 -16.93 37.48
CA PHE A 161 -12.38 -17.53 38.26
C PHE A 161 -12.12 -17.64 39.78
N PHE A 162 -10.92 -17.31 40.28
CA PHE A 162 -10.60 -17.26 41.72
C PHE A 162 -10.27 -15.82 42.16
N SER A 163 -11.23 -14.90 42.04
CA SER A 163 -11.22 -13.60 42.73
C SER A 163 -12.65 -13.08 42.85
N LEU A 164 -13.47 -13.84 43.59
CA LEU A 164 -14.71 -13.37 44.22
C LEU A 164 -14.72 -13.89 45.66
#